data_AF-A0A8T3LR29-F1
#
_entry.id   AF-A0A8T3LR29-F1
#
_cell.length_a   1.000
_cell.length_b   1.000
_cell.length_c   1.000
_cell.angle_alpha   90.00
_cell.angle_beta   90.00
_cell.angle_gamma   90.00
#
_symmetry.space_group_name_H-M   'P 1'
#
loop_
_entity.id
_entity.type
_entity.pdbx_description
1 polymer ?
#
loop_
_entity_poly.entity_id
_entity_poly.type
_entity_poly.pdbx_seq_one_letter_code
_entity_poly.pdbx_strand_id
1 'polypeptide(L)'
;MDDDGFRHEIKRAFQRYEMSPTTALRVTDRGARGTGDAARIRLPRLAVPLVAAAVGAAVLAIAITPPQATFASWHATPSSADVSVVASAQDRCTSSGDDHLSGLKLVGSEQRGEYTMLLFGDGRAYGMCLTGPDIQPMILAGPGTGAVDVPGGPAAAGDGHGQTGSPQAAGVSFIGQPGSDSPLGQSVQAWVVGVTPEVARVVIERDGAEPTIATMGEGVAFAWWPAGTQAAAVAAYDADGNLVQRIPVGGAFITDH
;
A
#
# COMPACT_ATOMS: atom_id res chain seq x y z
N MET A 1 -9.33 -26.88 9.60
CA MET A 1 -8.75 -26.89 8.24
C MET A 1 -7.37 -27.49 8.38
N ASP A 2 -7.09 -28.61 7.74
CA ASP A 2 -5.78 -29.25 7.85
C ASP A 2 -4.73 -28.46 7.07
N ASP A 3 -3.47 -28.67 7.45
CA ASP A 3 -2.31 -27.94 6.91
C ASP A 3 -2.13 -28.20 5.40
N ASP A 4 -2.64 -29.34 4.93
CA ASP A 4 -2.66 -29.72 3.53
C ASP A 4 -3.70 -28.93 2.71
N GLY A 5 -4.88 -28.65 3.26
CA GLY A 5 -5.89 -27.80 2.64
C GLY A 5 -5.40 -26.37 2.42
N PHE A 6 -4.74 -25.79 3.43
CA PHE A 6 -4.17 -24.44 3.34
C PHE A 6 -3.02 -24.36 2.32
N ARG A 7 -2.13 -25.36 2.32
CA ARG A 7 -1.05 -25.47 1.32
C ARG A 7 -1.59 -25.63 -0.10
N HIS A 8 -2.71 -26.33 -0.27
CA HIS A 8 -3.34 -26.50 -1.58
C HIS A 8 -3.96 -25.19 -2.08
N GLU A 9 -4.57 -24.40 -1.20
CA GLU A 9 -5.16 -23.11 -1.54
C GLU A 9 -4.10 -22.05 -1.88
N ILE A 10 -2.99 -22.01 -1.13
CA ILE A 10 -1.85 -21.15 -1.44
C ILE A 10 -1.22 -21.54 -2.79
N LYS A 11 -0.99 -22.83 -3.05
CA LYS A 11 -0.47 -23.26 -4.36
C LYS A 11 -1.40 -22.86 -5.51
N ARG A 12 -2.72 -22.94 -5.30
CA ARG A 12 -3.73 -22.54 -6.30
C ARG A 12 -3.77 -21.02 -6.53
N ALA A 13 -3.49 -20.23 -5.49
CA ALA A 13 -3.36 -18.78 -5.63
C ALA A 13 -2.09 -18.41 -6.40
N PHE A 14 -0.94 -19.04 -6.09
CA PHE A 14 0.33 -18.76 -6.75
C PHE A 14 0.44 -19.28 -8.19
N GLN A 15 -0.23 -20.39 -8.54
CA GLN A 15 -0.27 -20.88 -9.92
C GLN A 15 -1.03 -19.95 -10.89
N ARG A 16 -1.89 -19.05 -10.38
CA ARG A 16 -2.50 -18.00 -11.24
C ARG A 16 -1.51 -16.90 -11.62
N TYR A 17 -0.36 -16.82 -10.94
CA TYR A 17 0.67 -15.80 -11.15
C TYR A 17 1.93 -16.33 -11.86
N GLU A 18 1.90 -17.54 -12.45
CA GLU A 18 2.94 -17.96 -13.38
C GLU A 18 2.89 -17.10 -14.66
N MET A 19 3.56 -15.95 -14.60
CA MET A 19 4.02 -15.24 -15.79
C MET A 19 4.97 -16.17 -16.56
N SER A 20 4.45 -16.76 -17.63
CA SER A 20 5.21 -17.58 -18.57
C SER A 20 6.35 -16.76 -19.19
N PRO A 21 7.62 -17.14 -19.04
CA PRO A 21 8.74 -16.39 -19.59
C PRO A 21 8.95 -16.81 -21.05
N THR A 22 8.21 -16.26 -22.00
CA THR A 22 8.62 -16.31 -23.42
C THR A 22 7.86 -15.31 -24.30
N THR A 23 8.49 -14.20 -24.64
CA THR A 23 8.41 -13.64 -26.01
C THR A 23 9.73 -12.98 -26.31
N ALA A 24 10.67 -13.79 -26.81
CA ALA A 24 11.87 -13.30 -27.46
C ALA A 24 11.47 -12.52 -28.72
N LEU A 25 11.83 -11.24 -28.77
CA LEU A 25 11.83 -10.43 -29.99
C LEU A 25 12.78 -11.09 -31.02
N ARG A 26 12.22 -11.87 -31.93
CA ARG A 26 12.87 -12.22 -33.20
C ARG A 26 12.67 -11.05 -34.17
N VAL A 27 13.65 -10.15 -34.19
CA VAL A 27 13.84 -9.25 -35.33
C VAL A 27 14.42 -10.10 -36.46
N THR A 28 13.59 -10.56 -37.39
CA THR A 28 14.09 -11.14 -38.64
C THR A 28 14.54 -10.01 -39.56
N ASP A 29 15.86 -9.86 -39.62
CA ASP A 29 16.55 -9.19 -40.70
C ASP A 29 16.37 -10.02 -41.97
N ARG A 30 15.62 -9.50 -42.96
CA ARG A 30 15.49 -10.13 -44.28
C ARG A 30 15.74 -9.08 -45.34
N GLY A 31 17.01 -8.89 -45.65
CA GLY A 31 17.44 -8.30 -46.91
C GLY A 31 17.01 -9.17 -48.09
N ALA A 32 16.42 -8.55 -49.10
CA ALA A 32 16.33 -9.09 -50.45
C ALA A 32 16.55 -7.93 -51.43
N ARG A 33 17.73 -7.93 -52.06
CA ARG A 33 18.03 -7.22 -53.30
C ARG A 33 17.25 -7.88 -54.45
N GLY A 34 16.88 -7.10 -55.47
CA GLY A 34 16.81 -7.60 -56.86
C GLY A 34 15.54 -7.27 -57.65
N THR A 35 15.63 -6.18 -58.44
CA THR A 35 15.23 -6.05 -59.87
C THR A 35 13.93 -6.69 -60.40
N GLY A 36 13.08 -5.87 -61.03
CA GLY A 36 12.22 -6.32 -62.13
C GLY A 36 10.85 -5.64 -62.24
N ASP A 37 10.71 -4.80 -63.27
CA ASP A 37 9.52 -4.44 -64.07
C ASP A 37 8.14 -4.13 -63.46
N ALA A 38 7.76 -2.87 -63.73
CA ALA A 38 6.46 -2.34 -64.17
C ALA A 38 5.17 -3.16 -63.92
N ALA A 39 4.33 -2.65 -63.01
CA ALA A 39 2.88 -2.62 -63.18
C ALA A 39 2.28 -1.39 -62.46
N ARG A 40 1.80 -0.42 -63.23
CA ARG A 40 1.06 0.74 -62.71
C ARG A 40 -0.35 0.30 -62.30
N ILE A 41 -0.54 -0.03 -61.03
CA ILE A 41 -1.86 -0.22 -60.45
C ILE A 41 -2.27 1.08 -59.74
N ARG A 42 -3.25 1.78 -60.32
CA ARG A 42 -3.92 2.92 -59.69
C ARG A 42 -4.87 2.38 -58.62
N LEU A 43 -4.46 2.45 -57.35
CA LEU A 43 -5.33 2.19 -56.21
C LEU A 43 -5.95 3.49 -55.69
N PRO A 44 -7.26 3.52 -55.39
CA PRO A 44 -7.94 4.68 -54.84
C PRO A 44 -7.42 5.01 -53.44
N ARG A 45 -7.28 6.32 -53.17
CA ARG A 45 -6.87 6.87 -51.88
C ARG A 45 -7.93 6.57 -50.83
N LEU A 46 -7.77 5.47 -50.10
CA LEU A 46 -8.38 5.27 -48.79
C LEU A 46 -7.45 5.90 -47.75
N ALA A 47 -7.81 7.09 -47.30
CA ALA A 47 -7.21 7.75 -46.16
C ALA A 47 -7.58 6.94 -44.91
N VAL A 48 -6.66 6.11 -44.42
CA VAL A 48 -6.74 5.53 -43.08
C VAL A 48 -6.26 6.60 -42.10
N PRO A 49 -7.09 7.07 -41.15
CA PRO A 49 -6.58 7.90 -40.07
C PRO A 49 -5.70 7.02 -39.19
N LEU A 50 -4.38 7.19 -39.36
CA LEU A 50 -3.36 6.61 -38.49
C LEU A 50 -3.43 7.41 -37.18
N VAL A 51 -4.31 6.98 -36.27
CA VAL A 51 -4.30 7.44 -34.88
C VAL A 51 -3.06 6.82 -34.24
N ALA A 52 -1.92 7.47 -34.45
CA ALA A 52 -0.73 7.23 -33.66
C ALA A 52 -1.06 7.72 -32.24
N ALA A 53 -1.53 6.82 -31.40
CA ALA A 53 -1.52 7.03 -29.96
C ALA A 53 -0.05 7.06 -29.53
N ALA A 54 0.57 8.23 -29.66
CA ALA A 54 1.80 8.55 -28.97
C ALA A 54 1.46 8.56 -27.48
N VAL A 55 1.61 7.40 -26.82
CA VAL A 55 1.77 7.36 -25.38
C VAL A 55 3.14 7.98 -25.13
N GLY A 56 3.14 9.31 -25.07
CA GLY A 56 4.27 10.06 -24.56
C GLY A 56 4.50 9.59 -23.14
N ALA A 57 5.60 8.88 -22.92
CA ALA A 57 6.21 8.79 -21.61
C ALA A 57 6.68 10.20 -21.26
N ALA A 58 5.75 11.04 -20.81
CA ALA A 58 6.08 12.21 -20.04
C ALA A 58 6.64 11.67 -18.72
N VAL A 59 7.96 11.45 -18.70
CA VAL A 59 8.71 11.31 -17.47
C VAL A 59 8.64 12.69 -16.83
N LEU A 60 7.56 12.93 -16.08
CA LEU A 60 7.54 14.03 -15.14
C LEU A 60 8.70 13.76 -14.20
N ALA A 61 9.74 14.58 -14.27
CA ALA A 61 10.76 14.63 -13.24
C ALA A 61 10.08 15.19 -11.99
N ILE A 62 9.33 14.31 -11.31
CA ILE A 62 8.82 14.57 -9.98
C ILE A 62 10.06 14.81 -9.13
N ALA A 63 10.10 15.93 -8.42
CA ALA A 63 11.14 16.18 -7.44
C ALA A 63 10.99 15.13 -6.33
N ILE A 64 11.65 13.99 -6.50
CA ILE A 64 11.74 12.95 -5.49
C ILE A 64 12.61 13.55 -4.40
N THR A 65 12.00 14.14 -3.37
CA THR A 65 12.71 14.37 -2.12
C THR A 65 13.24 13.01 -1.69
N PRO A 66 14.57 12.80 -1.67
CA PRO A 66 15.10 11.49 -1.32
C PRO A 66 14.62 11.16 0.09
N PRO A 67 14.22 9.90 0.34
CA PRO A 67 13.90 9.48 1.71
C PRO A 67 15.08 9.83 2.61
N GLN A 68 14.80 10.14 3.87
CA GLN A 68 15.86 10.31 4.87
C GLN A 68 16.82 9.12 4.76
N ALA A 69 18.14 9.37 4.83
CA ALA A 69 19.15 8.35 4.58
C ALA A 69 18.93 7.07 5.41
N THR A 70 18.34 7.20 6.60
CA THR A 70 17.86 6.09 7.42
C THR A 70 16.96 5.14 6.61
N PHE A 71 15.92 5.64 5.95
CA PHE A 71 14.95 4.81 5.21
C PHE A 71 15.34 4.54 3.76
N ALA A 72 16.64 4.49 3.43
CA ALA A 72 17.10 4.28 2.06
C ALA A 72 16.67 2.93 1.46
N SER A 73 16.47 1.90 2.30
CA SER A 73 15.96 0.58 1.87
C SER A 73 14.43 0.51 1.78
N TRP A 74 13.70 1.58 2.11
CA TRP A 74 12.23 1.58 2.07
C TRP A 74 11.69 1.47 0.63
N HIS A 75 10.58 0.75 0.48
CA HIS A 75 9.87 0.58 -0.78
C HIS A 75 8.35 0.73 -0.61
N ALA A 76 7.67 1.24 -1.64
CA ALA A 76 6.24 1.54 -1.62
C ALA A 76 5.33 0.31 -1.69
N THR A 77 5.86 -0.85 -2.09
CA THR A 77 5.16 -2.14 -2.02
C THR A 77 5.73 -2.97 -0.86
N PRO A 78 4.90 -3.46 0.07
CA PRO A 78 5.37 -4.29 1.16
C PRO A 78 5.67 -5.72 0.71
N SER A 79 6.56 -6.38 1.45
CA SER A 79 6.72 -7.83 1.41
C SER A 79 6.23 -8.45 2.72
N SER A 80 5.92 -9.75 2.68
CA SER A 80 5.75 -10.51 3.91
C SER A 80 7.09 -10.61 4.63
N ALA A 81 7.11 -10.33 5.93
CA ALA A 81 8.26 -10.59 6.78
C ALA A 81 8.37 -12.09 7.11
N ASP A 82 9.58 -12.61 7.22
CA ASP A 82 9.80 -13.95 7.76
C ASP A 82 9.31 -14.06 9.20
N VAL A 83 8.78 -15.21 9.59
CA VAL A 83 8.21 -15.44 10.94
C VAL A 83 9.21 -15.09 12.04
N SER A 84 10.49 -15.39 11.86
CA SER A 84 11.54 -15.05 12.83
C SER A 84 11.80 -13.55 12.93
N VAL A 85 11.66 -12.82 11.82
CA VAL A 85 11.78 -11.35 11.78
C VAL A 85 10.59 -10.72 12.49
N VAL A 86 9.38 -11.22 12.23
CA VAL A 86 8.16 -10.77 12.94
C VAL A 86 8.27 -11.01 14.44
N ALA A 87 8.67 -12.21 14.86
CA ALA A 87 8.84 -12.53 16.28
C ALA A 87 9.87 -11.60 16.95
N SER A 88 11.03 -11.41 16.32
CA SER A 88 12.07 -10.51 16.83
C SER A 88 11.63 -9.03 16.87
N ALA A 89 10.85 -8.59 15.89
CA ALA A 89 10.27 -7.26 15.89
C ALA A 89 9.23 -7.11 17.02
N GLN A 90 8.37 -8.11 17.21
CA GLN A 90 7.32 -8.10 18.23
C GLN A 90 7.93 -8.07 19.64
N ASP A 91 8.96 -8.87 19.90
CA ASP A 91 9.70 -8.85 21.16
C ASP A 91 10.28 -7.45 21.41
N ARG A 92 10.92 -6.84 20.40
CA ARG A 92 11.47 -5.48 20.52
C ARG A 92 10.38 -4.45 20.83
N CYS A 93 9.25 -4.49 20.11
CA CYS A 93 8.13 -3.58 20.33
C CYS A 93 7.53 -3.70 21.74
N THR A 94 7.27 -4.92 22.20
CA THR A 94 6.64 -5.16 23.51
C THR A 94 7.61 -4.99 24.68
N SER A 95 8.92 -5.13 24.45
CA SER A 95 9.97 -4.88 25.44
C SER A 95 10.31 -3.40 25.65
N SER A 96 9.81 -2.50 24.80
CA SER A 96 10.11 -1.06 24.85
C SER A 96 9.64 -0.37 26.14
N GLY A 97 8.73 -1.01 26.90
CA GLY A 97 8.10 -0.43 28.08
C GLY A 97 6.99 0.58 27.76
N ASP A 98 6.57 0.65 26.50
CA ASP A 98 5.47 1.51 26.07
C ASP A 98 4.11 0.80 26.28
N ASP A 99 3.26 1.40 27.11
CA ASP A 99 1.96 0.83 27.48
C ASP A 99 0.90 0.94 26.36
N HIS A 100 1.14 1.67 25.26
CA HIS A 100 0.16 1.81 24.17
C HIS A 100 -0.11 0.49 23.43
N LEU A 101 0.84 -0.46 23.48
CA LEU A 101 0.64 -1.80 22.92
C LEU A 101 0.13 -2.82 23.94
N SER A 102 0.06 -2.43 25.22
CA SER A 102 -0.29 -3.35 26.30
C SER A 102 -1.72 -3.88 26.13
N GLY A 103 -1.87 -5.21 26.14
CA GLY A 103 -3.15 -5.89 25.96
C GLY A 103 -3.63 -6.00 24.50
N LEU A 104 -2.98 -5.33 23.55
CA LEU A 104 -3.29 -5.49 22.11
C LEU A 104 -2.64 -6.75 21.54
N LYS A 105 -3.28 -7.36 20.55
CA LYS A 105 -2.75 -8.55 19.86
C LYS A 105 -2.14 -8.16 18.53
N LEU A 106 -1.14 -8.89 18.07
CA LEU A 106 -0.62 -8.71 16.71
C LEU A 106 -1.71 -9.08 15.70
N VAL A 107 -2.14 -8.11 14.89
CA VAL A 107 -3.16 -8.23 13.84
C VAL A 107 -2.52 -8.41 12.47
N GLY A 108 -1.36 -7.77 12.25
CA GLY A 108 -0.66 -7.85 10.98
C GLY A 108 0.79 -7.40 11.06
N SER A 109 1.57 -7.79 10.06
CA SER A 109 2.97 -7.41 9.93
C SER A 109 3.35 -7.25 8.47
N GLU A 110 4.21 -6.27 8.18
CA GLU A 110 4.80 -6.08 6.85
C GLU A 110 6.28 -5.75 6.95
N GLN A 111 7.00 -5.97 5.85
CA GLN A 111 8.39 -5.55 5.70
C GLN A 111 8.56 -4.65 4.48
N ARG A 112 9.40 -3.61 4.61
CA ARG A 112 9.81 -2.71 3.52
C ARG A 112 11.30 -2.48 3.64
N GLY A 113 12.08 -3.17 2.81
CA GLY A 113 13.53 -3.23 2.95
C GLY A 113 13.91 -3.88 4.28
N GLU A 114 14.69 -3.18 5.09
CA GLU A 114 15.17 -3.68 6.38
C GLU A 114 14.23 -3.35 7.55
N TYR A 115 13.11 -2.68 7.26
CA TYR A 115 12.17 -2.21 8.26
C TYR A 115 10.95 -3.12 8.35
N THR A 116 10.57 -3.46 9.58
CA THR A 116 9.37 -4.26 9.86
C THR A 116 8.37 -3.40 10.61
N MET A 117 7.16 -3.31 10.07
CA MET A 117 6.03 -2.65 10.71
C MET A 117 5.07 -3.71 11.24
N LEU A 118 4.68 -3.57 12.50
CA LEU A 118 3.70 -4.41 13.16
C LEU A 118 2.45 -3.58 13.48
N LEU A 119 1.29 -4.15 13.20
CA LEU A 119 -0.01 -3.62 13.61
C LEU A 119 -0.54 -4.48 14.76
N PHE A 120 -0.79 -3.84 15.89
CA PHE A 120 -1.46 -4.42 17.04
C PHE A 120 -2.89 -3.88 17.13
N GLY A 121 -3.84 -4.70 17.57
CA GLY A 121 -5.20 -4.26 17.82
C GLY A 121 -6.09 -5.32 18.47
N ASP A 122 -7.30 -4.89 18.81
CA ASP A 122 -8.37 -5.72 19.38
C ASP A 122 -9.76 -5.45 18.74
N GLY A 123 -9.75 -4.75 17.60
CA GLY A 123 -10.95 -4.28 16.91
C GLY A 123 -11.49 -2.94 17.41
N ARG A 124 -11.03 -2.45 18.57
CA ARG A 124 -11.45 -1.17 19.17
C ARG A 124 -10.32 -0.15 19.24
N ALA A 125 -9.11 -0.63 19.50
CA ALA A 125 -7.90 0.14 19.52
C ALA A 125 -6.85 -0.49 18.60
N TYR A 126 -6.02 0.36 18.01
CA TYR A 126 -4.89 -0.06 17.18
C TYR A 126 -3.63 0.70 17.58
N GLY A 127 -2.50 0.02 17.55
CA GLY A 127 -1.18 0.59 17.74
C GLY A 127 -0.23 0.04 16.69
N MET A 128 0.68 0.87 16.20
CA MET A 128 1.69 0.44 15.24
C MET A 128 3.07 0.50 15.87
N CYS A 129 3.96 -0.40 15.46
CA CYS A 129 5.36 -0.37 15.87
C CYS A 129 6.27 -0.62 14.69
N LEU A 130 7.18 0.32 14.46
CA LEU A 130 8.21 0.23 13.43
C LEU A 130 9.54 -0.17 14.07
N THR A 131 10.17 -1.20 13.51
CA THR A 131 11.52 -1.65 13.91
C THR A 131 12.45 -1.74 12.71
N GLY A 132 13.74 -1.62 12.94
CA GLY A 132 14.79 -1.72 11.91
C GLY A 132 16.16 -1.86 12.55
N PRO A 133 17.24 -1.97 11.74
CA PRO A 133 18.61 -2.04 12.25
C PRO A 133 19.07 -0.73 12.91
N ASP A 134 18.67 0.41 12.34
CA ASP A 134 19.21 1.73 12.72
C ASP A 134 18.21 2.61 13.50
N ILE A 135 17.14 2.01 14.02
CA ILE A 135 16.11 2.72 14.77
C ILE A 135 15.79 1.98 16.06
N GLN A 136 15.56 2.73 17.12
CA GLN A 136 14.84 2.20 18.27
C GLN A 136 13.39 1.89 17.85
N PRO A 137 12.72 0.90 18.48
CA PRO A 137 11.32 0.65 18.22
C PRO A 137 10.51 1.93 18.33
N MET A 138 9.85 2.31 17.24
CA MET A 138 9.05 3.52 17.17
C MET A 138 7.59 3.13 17.33
N ILE A 139 7.02 3.46 18.48
CA ILE A 139 5.60 3.27 18.74
C ILE A 139 4.83 4.43 18.13
N LEU A 140 3.92 4.05 17.24
CA LEU A 140 3.03 4.92 16.51
C LEU A 140 1.65 4.78 17.16
N ALA A 141 1.35 5.72 18.05
CA ALA A 141 0.06 5.85 18.71
C ALA A 141 -0.47 7.27 18.44
N GLY A 142 -1.75 7.40 18.10
CA GLY A 142 -2.35 8.69 17.78
C GLY A 142 -3.69 8.89 18.50
N PRO A 143 -4.01 10.11 18.97
CA PRO A 143 -5.36 10.44 19.40
C PRO A 143 -6.29 10.36 18.17
N GLY A 144 -7.20 9.38 18.17
CA GLY A 144 -8.03 9.08 17.00
C GLY A 144 -8.32 7.60 16.81
N THR A 145 -7.62 6.71 17.51
CA THR A 145 -7.94 5.27 17.60
C THR A 145 -9.18 5.01 18.46
N GLY A 146 -10.11 5.97 18.52
CA GLY A 146 -11.40 5.76 19.14
C GLY A 146 -12.28 5.01 18.17
N ALA A 147 -12.63 3.77 18.52
CA ALA A 147 -13.96 3.21 18.27
C ALA A 147 -14.56 3.55 16.89
N VAL A 148 -13.85 3.28 15.80
CA VAL A 148 -14.48 3.32 14.48
C VAL A 148 -15.28 2.03 14.35
N ASP A 149 -16.58 2.15 14.11
CA ASP A 149 -17.44 1.00 13.82
C ASP A 149 -16.92 0.30 12.57
N VAL A 150 -16.08 -0.72 12.76
CA VAL A 150 -15.68 -1.64 11.71
C VAL A 150 -16.95 -2.34 11.24
N PRO A 151 -17.28 -2.37 9.93
CA PRO A 151 -18.43 -3.12 9.44
C PRO A 151 -18.38 -4.58 9.94
N GLY A 152 -19.31 -4.95 10.83
CA GLY A 152 -19.37 -6.28 11.46
C GLY A 152 -18.77 -6.40 12.87
N GLY A 153 -18.15 -5.35 13.41
CA GLY A 153 -17.66 -5.29 14.79
C GLY A 153 -18.74 -4.83 15.79
N PRO A 154 -18.61 -5.16 17.09
CA PRO A 154 -19.48 -4.61 18.12
C PRO A 154 -19.31 -3.09 18.19
N ALA A 155 -20.41 -2.35 18.10
CA ALA A 155 -20.40 -0.89 18.10
C ALA A 155 -19.65 -0.36 19.33
N ALA A 156 -18.66 0.49 19.11
CA ALA A 156 -17.82 0.96 20.20
C ALA A 156 -18.35 2.31 20.72
N ALA A 157 -18.95 2.30 21.90
CA ALA A 157 -19.34 3.51 22.61
C ALA A 157 -18.10 4.21 23.15
N GLY A 158 -17.67 5.31 22.54
CA GLY A 158 -16.52 6.09 23.00
C GLY A 158 -16.68 7.58 22.71
N ASP A 159 -16.66 8.38 23.78
CA ASP A 159 -16.59 9.85 23.75
C ASP A 159 -15.14 10.27 23.40
N GLY A 160 -14.80 10.33 22.13
CA GLY A 160 -13.52 10.85 21.66
C GLY A 160 -13.74 11.72 20.43
N HIS A 161 -12.87 12.70 20.19
CA HIS A 161 -12.87 13.57 19.01
C HIS A 161 -12.62 12.84 17.66
N GLY A 162 -13.06 11.58 17.55
CA GLY A 162 -13.20 10.87 16.29
C GLY A 162 -14.19 11.62 15.42
N GLN A 163 -13.74 11.97 14.22
CA GLN A 163 -14.61 12.59 13.23
C GLN A 163 -15.86 11.72 13.07
N THR A 164 -17.00 12.36 13.34
CA THR A 164 -18.35 11.80 13.27
C THR A 164 -18.50 10.94 12.02
N GLY A 165 -18.98 9.71 12.22
CA GLY A 165 -19.06 8.65 11.22
C GLY A 165 -19.41 9.15 9.83
N SER A 166 -18.48 8.89 8.89
CA SER A 166 -18.85 8.88 7.48
C SER A 166 -19.91 7.79 7.27
N PRO A 167 -20.93 8.03 6.43
CA PRO A 167 -21.96 7.05 6.12
C PRO A 167 -21.28 5.74 5.68
N GLN A 168 -21.75 4.60 6.22
CA GLN A 168 -21.31 3.23 5.92
C GLN A 168 -20.52 3.17 4.61
N ALA A 169 -19.19 3.26 4.73
CA ALA A 169 -18.34 3.39 3.58
C ALA A 169 -18.39 2.08 2.80
N ALA A 170 -18.62 2.17 1.49
CA ALA A 170 -18.81 1.00 0.62
C ALA A 170 -17.53 0.17 0.39
N GLY A 171 -16.42 0.51 1.04
CA GLY A 171 -15.13 -0.15 0.85
C GLY A 171 -14.17 0.06 2.01
N VAL A 172 -13.87 1.32 2.33
CA VAL A 172 -12.86 1.69 3.32
C VAL A 172 -13.34 2.76 4.31
N SER A 173 -12.99 2.62 5.58
CA SER A 173 -13.25 3.62 6.62
C SER A 173 -11.95 4.04 7.29
N PHE A 174 -11.71 5.34 7.44
CA PHE A 174 -10.51 5.81 8.12
C PHE A 174 -10.56 5.48 9.62
N ILE A 175 -9.56 4.75 10.13
CA ILE A 175 -9.46 4.41 11.57
C ILE A 175 -8.56 5.41 12.28
N GLY A 176 -7.41 5.73 11.70
CA GLY A 176 -6.52 6.72 12.28
C GLY A 176 -5.23 6.92 11.50
N GLN A 177 -4.57 8.03 11.79
CA GLN A 177 -3.20 8.33 11.39
C GLN A 177 -2.37 8.42 12.67
N PRO A 178 -1.71 7.32 13.09
CA PRO A 178 -0.73 7.39 14.14
C PRO A 178 0.36 8.41 13.78
N GLY A 179 0.52 9.44 14.61
CA GLY A 179 1.66 10.33 14.52
C GLY A 179 2.90 9.68 15.13
N SER A 180 4.07 9.95 14.57
CA SER A 180 5.33 9.79 15.30
C SER A 180 6.12 11.08 15.18
N ASP A 181 6.09 11.88 16.23
CA ASP A 181 7.18 12.80 16.47
C ASP A 181 8.31 11.99 17.09
N SER A 182 9.23 11.52 16.26
CA SER A 182 10.44 10.88 16.78
C SER A 182 11.35 11.94 17.39
N PRO A 183 11.81 11.78 18.64
CA PRO A 183 12.81 12.67 19.23
C PRO A 183 14.15 12.65 18.48
N LEU A 184 14.34 11.71 17.54
CA LEU A 184 15.53 11.57 16.69
C LEU A 184 15.40 12.29 15.33
N GLY A 185 14.33 13.07 15.11
CA GLY A 185 14.08 13.75 13.84
C GLY A 185 13.69 12.82 12.69
N GLN A 186 13.38 11.57 13.00
CA GLN A 186 12.92 10.56 12.05
C GLN A 186 11.39 10.49 12.05
N SER A 187 10.74 11.20 11.15
CA SER A 187 9.29 11.14 11.07
C SER A 187 8.87 10.10 10.04
N VAL A 188 7.92 9.25 10.40
CA VAL A 188 7.17 8.44 9.45
C VAL A 188 5.71 8.87 9.48
N GLN A 189 5.00 8.63 8.39
CA GLN A 189 3.56 8.68 8.36
C GLN A 189 3.05 7.26 8.29
N ALA A 190 2.03 6.96 9.08
CA ALA A 190 1.39 5.65 9.12
C ALA A 190 -0.11 5.80 9.15
N TRP A 191 -0.81 4.90 8.48
CA TRP A 191 -2.25 4.95 8.27
C TRP A 191 -2.85 3.58 8.56
N VAL A 192 -3.99 3.55 9.22
CA VAL A 192 -4.82 2.36 9.42
C VAL A 192 -6.24 2.68 8.94
N VAL A 193 -6.80 1.79 8.11
CA VAL A 193 -8.17 1.89 7.59
C VAL A 193 -8.90 0.56 7.77
N GLY A 194 -10.19 0.60 8.03
CA GLY A 194 -11.07 -0.57 7.96
C GLY A 194 -11.34 -0.92 6.51
N VAL A 195 -11.48 -2.20 6.20
CA VAL A 195 -11.77 -2.72 4.85
C VAL A 195 -12.95 -3.67 4.88
N THR A 196 -13.86 -3.54 3.91
CA THR A 196 -14.95 -4.49 3.70
C THR A 196 -14.47 -5.70 2.89
N PRO A 197 -15.18 -6.86 2.94
CA PRO A 197 -14.74 -8.10 2.27
C PRO A 197 -14.58 -8.01 0.74
N GLU A 198 -15.26 -7.07 0.09
CA GLU A 198 -15.16 -6.83 -1.36
C GLU A 198 -13.85 -6.11 -1.78
N VAL A 199 -13.14 -5.50 -0.83
CA VAL A 199 -11.85 -4.86 -1.10
C VAL A 199 -10.73 -5.90 -1.11
N ALA A 200 -10.00 -5.99 -2.22
CA ALA A 200 -8.84 -6.86 -2.38
C ALA A 200 -7.50 -6.12 -2.30
N ARG A 201 -7.51 -4.79 -2.46
CA ARG A 201 -6.29 -3.97 -2.41
C ARG A 201 -6.59 -2.55 -1.94
N VAL A 202 -5.74 -2.02 -1.06
CA VAL A 202 -5.76 -0.62 -0.64
C VAL A 202 -4.45 0.06 -1.05
N VAL A 203 -4.57 1.27 -1.61
CA VAL A 203 -3.45 2.09 -2.08
C VAL A 203 -3.57 3.47 -1.45
N ILE A 204 -2.50 3.91 -0.78
CA ILE A 204 -2.36 5.27 -0.30
C ILE A 204 -1.68 6.09 -1.38
N GLU A 205 -2.44 6.95 -2.03
CA GLU A 205 -1.91 7.92 -2.99
C GLU A 205 -1.22 9.04 -2.23
N ARG A 206 -0.02 9.43 -2.67
CA ARG A 206 0.82 10.43 -2.01
C ARG A 206 1.10 11.60 -2.94
N ASP A 207 1.11 12.81 -2.39
CA ASP A 207 1.34 14.03 -3.17
C ASP A 207 2.76 14.04 -3.75
N GLY A 208 2.86 14.02 -5.08
CA GLY A 208 4.14 14.05 -5.78
C GLY A 208 5.06 12.89 -5.42
N ALA A 209 4.51 11.72 -5.05
CA ALA A 209 5.30 10.55 -4.72
C ALA A 209 4.64 9.26 -5.21
N GLU A 210 5.44 8.19 -5.27
CA GLU A 210 4.94 6.86 -5.60
C GLU A 210 3.85 6.44 -4.60
N PRO A 211 2.71 5.90 -5.05
CA PRO A 211 1.66 5.44 -4.15
C PRO A 211 2.14 4.25 -3.30
N THR A 212 1.72 4.20 -2.05
CA THR A 212 2.08 3.12 -1.11
C THR A 212 0.98 2.06 -1.09
N ILE A 213 1.32 0.81 -1.38
CA ILE A 213 0.39 -0.32 -1.25
C ILE A 213 0.26 -0.68 0.23
N ALA A 214 -0.95 -0.76 0.76
CA ALA A 214 -1.18 -1.15 2.14
C ALA A 214 -1.13 -2.67 2.31
N THR A 215 -0.70 -3.11 3.49
CA THR A 215 -0.85 -4.50 3.93
C THR A 215 -2.24 -4.69 4.51
N MET A 216 -2.91 -5.79 4.14
CA MET A 216 -4.28 -6.10 4.55
C MET A 216 -4.31 -7.31 5.50
N GLY A 217 -5.18 -7.28 6.51
CA GLY A 217 -5.39 -8.38 7.46
C GLY A 217 -6.57 -8.11 8.38
N GLU A 218 -7.32 -9.15 8.76
CA GLU A 218 -8.42 -9.09 9.75
C GLU A 218 -9.41 -7.91 9.60
N GLY A 219 -9.80 -7.55 8.37
CA GLY A 219 -10.75 -6.46 8.14
C GLY A 219 -10.16 -5.06 8.28
N VAL A 220 -8.84 -4.94 8.35
CA VAL A 220 -8.10 -3.67 8.27
C VAL A 220 -7.02 -3.70 7.19
N ALA A 221 -6.59 -2.50 6.79
CA ALA A 221 -5.39 -2.30 6.00
C ALA A 221 -4.54 -1.21 6.64
N PHE A 222 -3.22 -1.37 6.58
CA PHE A 222 -2.28 -0.41 7.12
C PHE A 222 -1.07 -0.20 6.21
N ALA A 223 -0.51 0.99 6.24
CA ALA A 223 0.65 1.37 5.45
C ALA A 223 1.47 2.42 6.19
N TRP A 224 2.76 2.50 5.85
CA TRP A 224 3.60 3.60 6.31
C TRP A 224 4.63 4.01 5.26
N TRP A 225 5.12 5.24 5.40
CA TRP A 225 6.18 5.78 4.57
C TRP A 225 7.04 6.79 5.34
N PRO A 226 8.30 7.01 4.94
CA PRO A 226 9.11 8.11 5.45
C PRO A 226 8.38 9.44 5.25
N ALA A 227 8.41 10.31 6.25
CA ALA A 227 7.80 11.64 6.13
C ALA A 227 8.46 12.45 5.00
N GLY A 228 7.72 13.45 4.49
CA GLY A 228 8.16 14.31 3.38
C GLY A 228 7.11 14.44 2.28
N THR A 229 6.17 13.50 2.20
CA THR A 229 5.02 13.55 1.27
C THR A 229 3.75 13.25 2.04
N GLN A 230 2.73 14.09 1.92
CA GLN A 230 1.43 13.85 2.55
C GLN A 230 0.63 12.80 1.77
N ALA A 231 -0.28 12.10 2.46
CA ALA A 231 -1.30 11.31 1.78
C ALA A 231 -2.28 12.25 1.07
N ALA A 232 -2.55 11.97 -0.20
CA ALA A 232 -3.50 12.70 -1.03
C ALA A 232 -4.87 12.02 -1.03
N ALA A 233 -4.90 10.68 -1.07
CA ALA A 233 -6.10 9.88 -1.06
C ALA A 233 -5.85 8.45 -0.59
N VAL A 234 -6.91 7.77 -0.15
CA VAL A 234 -6.96 6.31 0.02
C VAL A 234 -7.84 5.74 -1.07
N ALA A 235 -7.31 4.86 -1.91
CA ALA A 235 -8.05 4.19 -2.97
C ALA A 235 -8.14 2.68 -2.67
N ALA A 236 -9.37 2.17 -2.67
CA ALA A 236 -9.69 0.77 -2.46
C ALA A 236 -10.16 0.13 -3.76
N TYR A 237 -9.65 -1.07 -4.05
CA TYR A 237 -9.91 -1.79 -5.28
C TYR A 237 -10.41 -3.20 -4.99
N ASP A 238 -11.30 -3.71 -5.85
CA ASP A 238 -11.75 -5.10 -5.81
C ASP A 238 -10.70 -6.06 -6.42
N ALA A 239 -11.03 -7.34 -6.46
CA ALA A 239 -10.14 -8.38 -7.00
C ALA A 239 -9.91 -8.27 -8.52
N ASP A 240 -10.83 -7.64 -9.25
CA ASP A 240 -10.73 -7.40 -10.69
C ASP A 240 -9.95 -6.11 -11.01
N GLY A 241 -9.57 -5.35 -9.96
CA GLY A 241 -8.84 -4.09 -10.07
C GLY A 241 -9.74 -2.87 -10.31
N ASN A 242 -11.06 -3.00 -10.17
CA ASN A 242 -11.96 -1.86 -10.25
C ASN A 242 -11.89 -1.05 -8.97
N LEU A 243 -12.03 0.27 -9.09
CA LEU A 243 -12.10 1.16 -7.95
C LEU A 243 -13.44 0.96 -7.22
N VAL A 244 -13.37 0.51 -5.96
CA VAL A 244 -14.53 0.39 -5.06
C VAL A 244 -14.84 1.75 -4.43
N GLN A 245 -13.81 2.39 -3.88
CA GLN A 245 -13.94 3.68 -3.22
C GLN A 245 -12.63 4.45 -3.26
N ARG A 246 -12.70 5.79 -3.37
CA ARG A 246 -11.56 6.68 -3.18
C ARG A 246 -11.93 7.78 -2.20
N ILE A 247 -11.19 7.90 -1.11
CA ILE A 247 -11.37 8.93 -0.08
C ILE A 247 -10.23 9.94 -0.22
N PRO A 248 -10.50 11.18 -0.68
CA PRO A 248 -9.52 12.25 -0.63
C PRO A 248 -9.14 12.57 0.82
N VAL A 249 -7.86 12.79 1.06
CA VAL A 249 -7.29 13.16 2.37
C VAL A 249 -7.06 14.68 2.46
N GLY A 250 -7.41 15.41 1.40
CA GLY A 250 -7.07 16.80 1.12
C GLY A 250 -6.67 17.70 2.29
N GLY A 251 -5.40 18.10 2.31
CA GLY A 251 -4.85 19.47 2.47
C GLY A 251 -5.24 20.37 3.66
N ALA A 252 -6.20 19.98 4.49
CA ALA A 252 -6.68 20.76 5.64
C ALA A 252 -6.27 20.12 6.98
N PHE A 253 -5.25 19.26 6.98
CA PHE A 253 -4.51 18.90 8.19
C PHE A 253 -3.33 19.86 8.36
N ILE A 254 -3.57 21.18 8.28
CA ILE A 254 -2.67 22.15 8.91
C ILE A 254 -2.99 22.05 10.39
N THR A 255 -2.31 21.14 11.10
CA THR A 255 -2.10 21.36 12.52
C THR A 255 -1.14 22.53 12.62
N ASP A 256 -1.67 23.71 12.94
CA ASP A 256 -0.85 24.77 13.52
C ASP A 256 -0.15 24.15 14.75
N HIS A 257 1.15 23.92 14.62
CA HIS A 257 2.06 23.67 15.73
C HIS A 257 2.68 25.00 16.16
#